data_AF-A0A7J6W7G0-F1
#
_entry.id   AF-A0A7J6W7G0-F1
#
_cell.length_a   1.000
_cell.length_b   1.000
_cell.length_c   1.000
_cell.angle_alpha   90.00
_cell.angle_beta   90.00
_cell.angle_gamma   90.00
#
_symmetry.space_group_name_H-M   'P 1'
#
loop_
_entity.id
_entity.type
_entity.pdbx_description
1 polymer ?
#
loop_
_entity_poly.entity_id
_entity_poly.type
_entity_poly.pdbx_seq_one_letter_code
_entity_poly.pdbx_strand_id
1 'polypeptide(L)'
;IRVSYVNEFGVEEAGIDGGGIFKDFMENITRTAFDVQYGLFKETSDHLLYPNPGSGLVHEQHLKFFHFLGLVLGKAMLEGILVDIPFATFFLSKLKQKYNYLNDLPSLDPELYRHLIFLKHYHGDIAELELYFVIVNNEYGEQTEEELLPGGKDMRVTNENLITFIHLIANHRLNTQIRNQSSHFLRGFQQLIENEWISMFNEHELQLLISGSLEGLNVDDLRSYTHYNGGYDNKDYVIEMFWEVLKNFSLENQKKFLKFVTGCSRGPLLGFKFLEPQFCIQRTSTYVSEEDVERLPTSATCMNLLKLPPYKSKIQLENKLLYAINADAGFDLS
;
A
#
# COMPACT_ATOMS: atom_id res chain seq x y z
N ILE A 1 -15.46 -4.03 -15.21
CA ILE A 1 -15.34 -5.46 -14.83
C ILE A 1 -16.50 -5.73 -13.92
N ARG A 2 -17.32 -6.76 -14.18
CA ARG A 2 -18.41 -7.14 -13.28
C ARG A 2 -17.92 -8.27 -12.39
N VAL A 3 -17.95 -8.05 -11.08
CA VAL A 3 -17.53 -9.05 -10.08
C VAL A 3 -18.77 -9.64 -9.43
N SER A 4 -18.82 -10.97 -9.32
CA SER A 4 -19.81 -11.69 -8.51
C SER A 4 -19.09 -12.64 -7.57
N TYR A 5 -19.51 -12.62 -6.30
CA TYR A 5 -19.05 -13.58 -5.30
C TYR A 5 -19.98 -14.79 -5.29
N VAL A 6 -19.41 -15.97 -5.06
CA VAL A 6 -20.15 -17.23 -4.95
C VAL A 6 -19.73 -17.85 -3.62
N ASN A 7 -20.71 -18.15 -2.77
CA ASN A 7 -20.45 -18.74 -1.46
C ASN A 7 -20.09 -20.23 -1.57
N GLU A 8 -19.74 -20.85 -0.44
CA GLU A 8 -19.35 -22.28 -0.36
C GLU A 8 -20.42 -23.25 -0.87
N PHE A 9 -21.66 -22.82 -0.97
CA PHE A 9 -22.79 -23.60 -1.49
C PHE A 9 -23.07 -23.37 -2.98
N GLY A 10 -22.22 -22.61 -3.67
CA GLY A 10 -22.38 -22.32 -5.10
C GLY A 10 -23.45 -21.28 -5.40
N VAL A 11 -23.92 -20.53 -4.41
CA VAL A 11 -24.95 -19.51 -4.57
C VAL A 11 -24.28 -18.14 -4.74
N GLU A 12 -24.67 -17.41 -5.79
CA GLU A 12 -24.21 -16.02 -5.99
C GLU A 12 -24.68 -15.15 -4.81
N GLU A 13 -23.75 -14.44 -4.21
CA GLU A 13 -24.05 -13.50 -3.14
C GLU A 13 -24.81 -12.29 -3.70
N ALA A 14 -25.81 -11.83 -2.94
CA ALA A 14 -26.61 -10.69 -3.34
C ALA A 14 -25.77 -9.40 -3.30
N GLY A 15 -25.49 -8.85 -4.48
CA GLY A 15 -24.81 -7.56 -4.62
C GLY A 15 -25.11 -6.92 -5.98
N ILE A 16 -25.48 -5.63 -5.96
CA ILE A 16 -25.64 -4.84 -7.18
C ILE A 16 -24.28 -4.22 -7.53
N ASP A 17 -23.80 -4.48 -8.74
CA ASP A 17 -22.54 -3.98 -9.29
C ASP A 17 -22.64 -2.46 -9.59
N GLY A 18 -22.61 -1.65 -8.53
CA GLY A 18 -22.50 -0.20 -8.56
C GLY A 18 -21.09 0.30 -8.20
N GLY A 19 -20.05 -0.50 -8.45
CA GLY A 19 -18.65 -0.17 -8.11
C GLY A 19 -18.17 -0.72 -6.76
N GLY A 20 -19.06 -0.94 -5.80
CA GLY A 20 -18.67 -1.43 -4.46
C GLY A 20 -18.06 -2.83 -4.45
N ILE A 21 -18.66 -3.79 -5.15
CA ILE A 21 -18.15 -5.18 -5.19
C ILE A 21 -16.76 -5.22 -5.86
N PHE A 22 -16.58 -4.43 -6.92
CA PHE A 22 -15.29 -4.31 -7.58
C PHE A 22 -14.24 -3.72 -6.64
N LYS A 23 -14.55 -2.65 -5.91
CA LYS A 23 -13.65 -2.04 -4.93
C LYS A 23 -13.26 -3.02 -3.83
N ASP A 24 -14.23 -3.76 -3.29
CA ASP A 24 -14.00 -4.79 -2.27
C ASP A 24 -13.06 -5.90 -2.75
N PHE A 25 -13.30 -6.42 -3.96
CA PHE A 25 -12.42 -7.39 -4.60
C PHE A 25 -10.97 -6.87 -4.73
N MET A 26 -10.81 -5.61 -5.13
CA MET A 26 -9.50 -4.96 -5.26
C MET A 26 -8.82 -4.80 -3.90
N GLU A 27 -9.54 -4.34 -2.87
CA GLU A 27 -9.04 -4.22 -1.50
C GLU A 27 -8.58 -5.58 -0.94
N ASN A 28 -9.36 -6.65 -1.16
CA ASN A 28 -9.04 -7.98 -0.65
C ASN A 28 -7.82 -8.59 -1.36
N ILE A 29 -7.78 -8.55 -2.69
CA ILE A 29 -6.62 -9.07 -3.45
C ILE A 29 -5.35 -8.32 -3.10
N THR A 30 -5.42 -6.99 -3.03
CA THR A 30 -4.25 -6.18 -2.71
C THR A 30 -3.77 -6.46 -1.29
N ARG A 31 -4.67 -6.53 -0.31
CA ARG A 31 -4.30 -6.89 1.07
C ARG A 31 -3.59 -8.23 1.17
N THR A 32 -4.12 -9.28 0.54
CA THR A 32 -3.51 -10.62 0.61
C THR A 32 -2.20 -10.68 -0.18
N ALA A 33 -2.15 -10.11 -1.38
CA ALA A 33 -1.00 -10.29 -2.26
C ALA A 33 0.23 -9.47 -1.87
N PHE A 34 0.02 -8.33 -1.21
CA PHE A 34 1.09 -7.47 -0.70
C PHE A 34 1.45 -7.76 0.76
N ASP A 35 0.79 -8.74 1.39
CA ASP A 35 1.21 -9.27 2.70
C ASP A 35 2.58 -9.96 2.57
N VAL A 36 3.52 -9.58 3.43
CA VAL A 36 4.87 -10.18 3.49
C VAL A 36 4.79 -11.68 3.78
N GLN A 37 3.79 -12.13 4.53
CA GLN A 37 3.57 -13.55 4.83
C GLN A 37 3.18 -14.36 3.59
N TYR A 38 2.56 -13.72 2.60
CA TYR A 38 2.28 -14.37 1.32
C TYR A 38 3.58 -14.61 0.52
N GLY A 39 4.67 -13.92 0.82
CA GLY A 39 6.00 -14.21 0.27
C GLY A 39 6.29 -13.65 -1.12
N LEU A 40 5.36 -12.89 -1.72
CA LEU A 40 5.63 -12.15 -2.96
C LEU A 40 6.40 -10.85 -2.73
N PHE A 41 6.14 -10.15 -1.62
CA PHE A 41 6.82 -8.90 -1.28
C PHE A 41 7.61 -9.04 0.02
N LYS A 42 8.59 -8.16 0.18
CA LYS A 42 9.35 -7.93 1.40
C LYS A 42 9.25 -6.46 1.78
N GLU A 43 9.50 -6.19 3.05
CA GLU A 43 9.57 -4.84 3.59
C GLU A 43 11.02 -4.41 3.86
N THR A 44 11.28 -3.12 3.69
CA THR A 44 12.49 -2.47 4.21
C THR A 44 12.36 -2.20 5.71
N SER A 45 13.39 -1.65 6.34
CA SER A 45 13.33 -1.18 7.74
C SER A 45 12.22 -0.14 7.99
N ASP A 46 11.82 0.59 6.95
CA ASP A 46 10.79 1.62 7.01
C ASP A 46 9.39 1.10 6.61
N HIS A 47 9.20 -0.23 6.58
CA HIS A 47 7.96 -0.90 6.17
C HIS A 47 7.52 -0.59 4.73
N LEU A 48 8.48 -0.28 3.84
CA LEU A 48 8.20 -0.06 2.43
C LEU A 48 8.34 -1.37 1.65
N LEU A 49 7.35 -1.67 0.82
CA LEU A 49 7.25 -2.93 0.09
C LEU A 49 8.05 -2.91 -1.21
N TYR A 50 8.74 -4.02 -1.47
CA TYR A 50 9.41 -4.30 -2.74
C TYR A 50 9.32 -5.79 -3.08
N PRO A 51 9.46 -6.18 -4.37
CA PRO A 51 9.39 -7.58 -4.77
C PRO A 51 10.41 -8.44 -4.03
N ASN A 52 9.95 -9.54 -3.46
CA ASN A 52 10.82 -10.50 -2.79
C ASN A 52 11.75 -11.17 -3.82
N PRO A 53 13.09 -11.04 -3.72
CA PRO A 53 14.03 -11.73 -4.60
C PRO A 53 13.85 -13.26 -4.53
N GLY A 54 13.56 -13.80 -3.34
CA GLY A 54 13.31 -15.22 -3.08
C GLY A 54 11.89 -15.70 -3.36
N SER A 55 11.03 -14.89 -4.00
CA SER A 55 9.62 -15.25 -4.26
C SER A 55 9.43 -16.57 -5.03
N GLY A 56 10.39 -16.94 -5.89
CA GLY A 56 10.36 -18.21 -6.62
C GLY A 56 10.56 -19.46 -5.76
N LEU A 57 11.13 -19.31 -4.56
CA LEU A 57 11.27 -20.41 -3.58
C LEU A 57 9.93 -20.71 -2.87
N VAL A 58 9.06 -19.70 -2.77
CA VAL A 58 7.74 -19.83 -2.13
C VAL A 58 6.69 -20.23 -3.14
N HIS A 59 6.72 -19.62 -4.34
CA HIS A 59 5.70 -19.81 -5.38
C HIS A 59 6.33 -20.13 -6.73
N GLU A 60 6.05 -21.31 -7.27
CA GLU A 60 6.52 -21.70 -8.61
C GLU A 60 6.06 -20.72 -9.70
N GLN A 61 4.85 -20.16 -9.55
CA GLN A 61 4.24 -19.24 -10.52
C GLN A 61 4.40 -17.75 -10.14
N HIS A 62 5.37 -17.41 -9.27
CA HIS A 62 5.53 -16.04 -8.74
C HIS A 62 5.52 -14.95 -9.82
N LEU A 63 6.16 -15.17 -10.97
CA LEU A 63 6.20 -14.19 -12.08
C LEU A 63 4.81 -13.90 -12.67
N LYS A 64 3.94 -14.90 -12.75
CA LYS A 64 2.54 -14.71 -13.19
C LYS A 64 1.77 -13.89 -12.17
N PHE A 65 2.00 -14.11 -10.88
CA PHE A 65 1.41 -13.29 -9.83
C PHE A 65 1.87 -11.84 -9.92
N PHE A 66 3.18 -11.57 -10.09
CA PHE A 66 3.64 -10.19 -10.29
C PHE A 66 2.99 -9.53 -11.51
N HIS A 67 2.86 -10.26 -12.62
CA HIS A 67 2.16 -9.76 -13.80
C HIS A 67 0.70 -9.39 -13.50
N PHE A 68 -0.02 -10.28 -12.81
CA PHE A 68 -1.39 -10.03 -12.40
C PHE A 68 -1.50 -8.85 -11.42
N LEU A 69 -0.60 -8.71 -10.46
CA LEU A 69 -0.62 -7.58 -9.51
C LEU A 69 -0.31 -6.24 -10.17
N GLY A 70 0.55 -6.24 -11.19
CA GLY A 70 0.74 -5.08 -12.05
C GLY A 70 -0.56 -4.65 -12.73
N LEU A 71 -1.31 -5.61 -13.28
CA LEU A 71 -2.63 -5.36 -13.88
C LEU A 71 -3.64 -4.83 -12.86
N VAL A 72 -3.72 -5.45 -11.68
CA VAL A 72 -4.60 -5.01 -10.59
C VAL A 72 -4.27 -3.58 -10.20
N LEU A 73 -3.00 -3.25 -9.96
CA LEU A 73 -2.60 -1.89 -9.60
C LEU A 73 -2.93 -0.88 -10.72
N GLY A 74 -2.62 -1.21 -11.98
CA GLY A 74 -2.93 -0.34 -13.12
C GLY A 74 -4.44 -0.12 -13.27
N LYS A 75 -5.24 -1.17 -13.00
CA LYS A 75 -6.71 -1.07 -13.03
C LYS A 75 -7.25 -0.18 -11.91
N ALA A 76 -6.73 -0.31 -10.69
CA ALA A 76 -7.10 0.54 -9.56
C ALA A 76 -6.85 2.02 -9.87
N MET A 77 -5.67 2.33 -10.42
CA MET A 77 -5.31 3.69 -10.80
C MET A 77 -6.23 4.27 -11.90
N LEU A 78 -6.59 3.48 -12.92
CA LEU A 78 -7.52 3.94 -13.97
C LEU A 78 -8.92 4.26 -13.44
N GLU A 79 -9.39 3.50 -12.46
CA GLU A 79 -10.72 3.67 -11.85
C GLU A 79 -10.72 4.68 -10.69
N GLY A 80 -9.57 5.30 -10.38
CA GLY A 80 -9.44 6.24 -9.27
C GLY A 80 -9.55 5.60 -7.88
N ILE A 81 -9.36 4.28 -7.79
CA ILE A 81 -9.38 3.54 -6.52
C ILE A 81 -8.00 3.63 -5.88
N LEU A 82 -7.94 4.24 -4.70
CA LEU A 82 -6.72 4.31 -3.91
C LEU A 82 -6.39 2.94 -3.31
N VAL A 83 -5.11 2.59 -3.35
CA VAL A 83 -4.59 1.36 -2.77
C VAL A 83 -3.55 1.71 -1.71
N ASP A 84 -3.83 1.36 -0.46
CA ASP A 84 -3.01 1.70 0.70
C ASP A 84 -1.78 0.78 0.83
N ILE A 85 -0.88 0.86 -0.15
CA ILE A 85 0.36 0.06 -0.21
C ILE A 85 1.56 1.01 -0.29
N PRO A 86 2.43 1.05 0.73
CA PRO A 86 3.64 1.85 0.70
C PRO A 86 4.74 1.14 -0.08
N PHE A 87 4.96 1.49 -1.36
CA PHE A 87 6.07 0.92 -2.13
C PHE A 87 7.39 1.62 -1.84
N ALA A 88 8.48 0.86 -1.89
CA ALA A 88 9.81 1.43 -1.81
C ALA A 88 10.14 2.26 -3.06
N THR A 89 10.81 3.39 -2.86
CA THR A 89 11.12 4.36 -3.94
C THR A 89 11.97 3.74 -5.04
N PHE A 90 12.96 2.92 -4.69
CA PHE A 90 13.79 2.19 -5.65
C PHE A 90 13.00 1.15 -6.46
N PHE A 91 11.87 0.65 -5.95
CA PHE A 91 10.98 -0.22 -6.71
C PHE A 91 10.08 0.59 -7.65
N LEU A 92 9.51 1.70 -7.18
CA LEU A 92 8.73 2.62 -8.02
C LEU A 92 9.54 3.16 -9.19
N SER A 93 10.84 3.40 -9.01
CA SER A 93 11.72 3.81 -10.11
C SER A 93 11.80 2.74 -11.22
N LYS A 94 11.60 1.44 -10.91
CA LYS A 94 11.51 0.36 -11.89
C LYS A 94 10.27 0.45 -12.75
N LEU A 95 9.15 0.92 -12.19
CA LEU A 95 7.94 1.15 -12.98
C LEU A 95 8.16 2.19 -14.06
N LYS A 96 9.10 3.11 -13.83
CA LYS A 96 9.52 4.16 -14.76
C LYS A 96 10.70 3.75 -15.64
N GLN A 97 11.11 2.48 -15.56
CA GLN A 97 12.30 1.95 -16.26
C GLN A 97 13.59 2.71 -15.93
N LYS A 98 13.66 3.33 -14.75
CA LYS A 98 14.86 4.03 -14.27
C LYS A 98 15.83 3.06 -13.60
N TYR A 99 17.11 3.39 -13.76
CA TYR A 99 18.18 2.70 -13.07
C TYR A 99 18.40 3.31 -11.69
N ASN A 100 18.65 2.45 -10.70
CA ASN A 100 19.04 2.89 -9.36
C ASN A 100 20.55 2.76 -9.20
N TYR A 101 21.13 3.68 -8.46
CA TYR A 101 22.57 3.77 -8.22
C TYR A 101 22.88 3.62 -6.73
N LEU A 102 24.16 3.70 -6.37
CA LEU A 102 24.64 3.55 -4.99
C LEU A 102 23.92 4.48 -3.99
N ASN A 103 23.57 5.69 -4.40
CA ASN A 103 22.88 6.66 -3.55
C ASN A 103 21.43 6.27 -3.22
N ASP A 104 20.84 5.34 -3.97
CA ASP A 104 19.50 4.81 -3.71
C ASP A 104 19.55 3.60 -2.76
N LEU A 105 20.73 3.02 -2.52
CA LEU A 105 20.90 1.85 -1.65
C LEU A 105 20.38 2.06 -0.22
N PRO A 106 20.53 3.24 0.42
CA PRO A 106 19.92 3.49 1.73
C PRO A 106 18.40 3.29 1.76
N SER A 107 17.70 3.47 0.64
CA SER A 107 16.24 3.24 0.59
C SER A 107 15.85 1.75 0.65
N LEU A 108 16.80 0.85 0.39
CA LEU A 108 16.64 -0.60 0.53
C LEU A 108 17.27 -1.10 1.83
N ASP A 109 18.53 -0.76 2.05
CA ASP A 109 19.36 -1.24 3.16
C ASP A 109 20.38 -0.17 3.60
N PRO A 110 20.01 0.66 4.61
CA PRO A 110 20.89 1.67 5.17
C PRO A 110 22.17 1.10 5.78
N GLU A 111 22.11 -0.11 6.35
CA GLU A 111 23.26 -0.73 7.00
C GLU A 111 24.29 -1.19 5.98
N LEU A 112 23.86 -1.85 4.91
CA LEU A 112 24.73 -2.23 3.81
C LEU A 112 25.38 -1.00 3.17
N TYR A 113 24.63 0.08 2.94
CA TYR A 113 25.21 1.33 2.45
C TYR A 113 26.31 1.84 3.39
N ARG A 114 26.06 1.88 4.70
CA ARG A 114 27.07 2.30 5.70
C ARG A 114 28.32 1.43 5.64
N HIS A 115 28.17 0.11 5.50
CA HIS A 115 29.30 -0.81 5.38
C HIS A 115 30.11 -0.58 4.09
N LEU A 116 29.46 -0.38 2.95
CA LEU A 116 30.15 -0.09 1.67
C LEU A 116 30.89 1.25 1.71
N ILE A 117 30.27 2.29 2.30
CA ILE A 117 30.91 3.59 2.48
C ILE A 117 32.07 3.50 3.47
N PHE A 118 31.96 2.67 4.51
CA PHE A 118 33.08 2.40 5.42
C PHE A 118 34.25 1.76 4.67
N LEU A 119 34.00 0.74 3.85
CA LEU A 119 35.04 0.11 3.01
C LEU A 119 35.74 1.14 2.11
N LYS A 120 34.98 2.05 1.50
CA LYS A 120 35.53 3.13 0.66
C LYS A 120 36.52 4.05 1.39
N HIS A 121 36.31 4.29 2.68
CA HIS A 121 37.16 5.17 3.50
C HIS A 121 38.13 4.39 4.38
N TYR A 122 38.23 3.08 4.19
CA TYR A 122 39.15 2.25 4.94
C TYR A 122 40.59 2.56 4.54
N HIS A 123 41.46 2.80 5.53
CA HIS A 123 42.86 3.20 5.31
C HIS A 123 43.85 2.02 5.30
N GLY A 124 43.41 0.80 5.60
CA GLY A 124 44.25 -0.40 5.56
C GLY A 124 44.23 -1.10 4.19
N ASP A 125 44.90 -2.25 4.08
CA ASP A 125 44.85 -3.05 2.86
C ASP A 125 43.56 -3.87 2.80
N ILE A 126 42.70 -3.55 1.83
CA ILE A 126 41.42 -4.24 1.62
C ILE A 126 41.62 -5.71 1.25
N ALA A 127 42.77 -6.07 0.67
CA ALA A 127 43.07 -7.46 0.35
C ALA A 127 43.14 -8.37 1.60
N GLU A 128 43.40 -7.79 2.79
CA GLU A 128 43.41 -8.51 4.07
C GLU A 128 42.00 -8.90 4.55
N LEU A 129 40.96 -8.24 4.03
CA LEU A 129 39.56 -8.54 4.38
C LEU A 129 39.03 -9.77 3.65
N GLU A 130 39.82 -10.38 2.76
CA GLU A 130 39.49 -11.58 1.97
C GLU A 130 38.12 -11.51 1.29
N LEU A 131 37.77 -10.31 0.79
CA LEU A 131 36.57 -10.09 0.01
C LEU A 131 36.80 -10.54 -1.44
N TYR A 132 35.75 -11.10 -2.05
CA TYR A 132 35.73 -11.54 -3.44
C TYR A 132 34.53 -10.91 -4.15
N PHE A 133 34.47 -10.96 -5.48
CA PHE A 133 33.34 -10.45 -6.26
C PHE A 133 32.15 -11.42 -6.25
N VAL A 134 31.71 -11.77 -5.04
CA VAL A 134 30.63 -12.70 -4.75
C VAL A 134 29.68 -12.05 -3.75
N ILE A 135 28.39 -12.30 -3.90
CA ILE A 135 27.38 -11.92 -2.93
C ILE A 135 26.70 -13.16 -2.36
N VAL A 136 26.52 -13.18 -1.05
CA VAL A 136 25.76 -14.22 -0.35
C VAL A 136 24.32 -13.75 -0.20
N ASN A 137 23.39 -14.53 -0.74
CA ASN A 137 21.96 -14.35 -0.58
C ASN A 137 21.46 -15.40 0.41
N ASN A 138 20.80 -14.94 1.47
CA ASN A 138 20.19 -15.81 2.47
C ASN A 138 18.68 -15.64 2.40
N GLU A 139 18.03 -16.55 1.69
CA GLU A 139 16.60 -16.51 1.41
C GLU A 139 15.95 -17.77 1.97
N TYR A 140 15.02 -17.62 2.91
CA TYR A 140 14.30 -18.75 3.54
C TYR A 140 15.20 -19.84 4.14
N GLY A 141 16.40 -19.48 4.59
CA GLY A 141 17.37 -20.42 5.16
C GLY A 141 18.25 -21.12 4.12
N GLU A 142 18.04 -20.87 2.83
CA GLU A 142 18.95 -21.27 1.77
C GLU A 142 19.99 -20.17 1.55
N GLN A 143 21.27 -20.55 1.72
CA GLN A 143 22.39 -19.69 1.37
C GLN A 143 22.84 -20.01 -0.05
N THR A 144 22.77 -19.02 -0.91
CA THR A 144 23.28 -19.10 -2.28
C THR A 144 24.35 -18.04 -2.51
N GLU A 145 25.40 -18.42 -3.21
CA GLU A 145 26.49 -17.52 -3.59
C GLU A 145 26.38 -17.21 -5.07
N GLU A 146 26.33 -15.93 -5.40
CA GLU A 146 26.27 -15.45 -6.78
C GLU A 146 27.49 -14.60 -7.11
N GLU A 147 28.08 -14.86 -8.28
CA GLU A 147 29.19 -14.08 -8.80
C GLU A 147 28.68 -12.75 -9.36
N LEU A 148 29.27 -11.63 -8.91
CA LEU A 148 28.94 -10.30 -9.40
C LEU A 148 29.49 -10.04 -10.81
N LEU A 149 30.52 -10.79 -11.21
CA LEU A 149 31.15 -10.77 -12.52
C LEU A 149 31.74 -12.15 -12.84
N PRO A 150 31.91 -12.53 -14.11
CA PRO A 150 32.43 -13.85 -14.48
C PRO A 150 33.82 -14.12 -13.89
N GLY A 151 33.97 -15.19 -13.10
CA GLY A 151 35.21 -15.51 -12.40
C GLY A 151 35.40 -14.70 -11.11
N GLY A 152 34.32 -14.10 -10.60
CA GLY A 152 34.35 -13.24 -9.41
C GLY A 152 34.73 -13.98 -8.13
N LYS A 153 34.50 -15.30 -8.07
CA LYS A 153 34.90 -16.18 -6.94
C LYS A 153 36.41 -16.24 -6.73
N ASP A 154 37.19 -16.17 -7.81
CA ASP A 154 38.65 -16.24 -7.75
C ASP A 154 39.30 -14.85 -7.72
N MET A 155 38.52 -13.79 -7.94
CA MET A 155 39.01 -12.41 -7.97
C MET A 155 38.88 -11.76 -6.59
N ARG A 156 40.03 -11.48 -5.96
CA ARG A 156 40.08 -10.73 -4.70
C ARG A 156 39.76 -9.24 -4.91
N VAL A 157 39.07 -8.66 -3.95
CA VAL A 157 38.85 -7.22 -3.87
C VAL A 157 40.12 -6.58 -3.31
N THR A 158 40.61 -5.56 -4.00
CA THR A 158 41.79 -4.77 -3.68
C THR A 158 41.43 -3.29 -3.67
N ASN A 159 42.33 -2.44 -3.18
CA ASN A 159 42.13 -0.99 -3.21
C ASN A 159 41.86 -0.43 -4.62
N GLU A 160 42.41 -1.05 -5.66
CA GLU A 160 42.26 -0.62 -7.06
C GLU A 160 40.87 -0.96 -7.64
N ASN A 161 40.29 -2.11 -7.24
CA ASN A 161 39.03 -2.60 -7.80
C ASN A 161 37.83 -2.43 -6.83
N LEU A 162 38.06 -1.89 -5.63
CA LEU A 162 37.05 -1.68 -4.58
C LEU A 162 35.83 -0.88 -5.08
N ILE A 163 36.07 0.20 -5.82
CA ILE A 163 34.97 1.05 -6.31
C ILE A 163 34.05 0.25 -7.22
N THR A 164 34.62 -0.59 -8.09
CA THR A 164 33.85 -1.51 -8.94
C THR A 164 33.07 -2.52 -8.10
N PHE A 165 33.69 -3.10 -7.06
CA PHE A 165 33.01 -4.01 -6.13
C PHE A 165 31.78 -3.36 -5.47
N ILE A 166 31.94 -2.14 -4.93
CA ILE A 166 30.84 -1.37 -4.30
C ILE A 166 29.69 -1.13 -5.30
N HIS A 167 30.01 -0.68 -6.51
CA HIS A 167 29.00 -0.44 -7.54
C HIS A 167 28.29 -1.72 -7.97
N LEU A 168 29.01 -2.84 -8.08
CA LEU A 168 28.41 -4.13 -8.43
C LEU A 168 27.49 -4.67 -7.34
N ILE A 169 27.85 -4.55 -6.06
CA ILE A 169 26.98 -4.92 -4.93
C ILE A 169 25.69 -4.08 -4.97
N ALA A 170 25.81 -2.76 -5.06
CA ALA A 170 24.65 -1.86 -5.11
C ALA A 170 23.77 -2.18 -6.33
N ASN A 171 24.40 -2.43 -7.48
CA ASN A 171 23.71 -2.80 -8.70
C ASN A 171 22.95 -4.14 -8.57
N HIS A 172 23.59 -5.14 -7.97
CA HIS A 172 22.98 -6.43 -7.76
C HIS A 172 21.72 -6.29 -6.88
N ARG A 173 21.85 -5.62 -5.72
CA ARG A 173 20.78 -5.42 -4.75
C ARG A 173 19.62 -4.57 -5.28
N LEU A 174 19.89 -3.49 -6.00
CA LEU A 174 18.83 -2.55 -6.43
C LEU A 174 18.22 -2.88 -7.79
N ASN A 175 18.96 -3.56 -8.67
CA ASN A 175 18.57 -3.73 -10.07
C ASN A 175 18.47 -5.19 -10.48
N THR A 176 19.39 -6.05 -10.05
CA THR A 176 19.51 -7.42 -10.60
C THR A 176 18.59 -8.41 -9.88
N GLN A 177 18.65 -8.47 -8.55
CA GLN A 177 17.94 -9.49 -7.75
C GLN A 177 16.41 -9.43 -7.90
N ILE A 178 15.83 -8.26 -8.15
CA ILE A 178 14.38 -8.04 -8.34
C ILE A 178 13.98 -7.88 -9.81
N ARG A 179 14.91 -8.05 -10.76
CA ARG A 179 14.70 -7.67 -12.16
C ARG A 179 13.52 -8.40 -12.79
N ASN A 180 13.45 -9.71 -12.57
CA ASN A 180 12.42 -10.56 -13.19
C ASN A 180 11.04 -10.24 -12.64
N GLN A 181 10.91 -10.12 -11.33
CA GLN A 181 9.68 -9.77 -10.63
C GLN A 181 9.20 -8.37 -11.04
N SER A 182 10.08 -7.38 -10.98
CA SER A 182 9.81 -5.99 -11.36
C SER A 182 9.40 -5.88 -12.83
N SER A 183 10.05 -6.63 -13.73
CA SER A 183 9.71 -6.60 -15.16
C SER A 183 8.33 -7.20 -15.44
N HIS A 184 7.96 -8.29 -14.77
CA HIS A 184 6.62 -8.89 -14.96
C HIS A 184 5.53 -8.00 -14.39
N PHE A 185 5.76 -7.41 -13.21
CA PHE A 185 4.88 -6.42 -12.63
C PHE A 185 4.69 -5.22 -13.56
N LEU A 186 5.78 -4.65 -14.07
CA LEU A 186 5.72 -3.54 -15.01
C LEU A 186 4.96 -3.91 -16.29
N ARG A 187 5.18 -5.09 -16.85
CA ARG A 187 4.44 -5.56 -18.05
C ARG A 187 2.94 -5.65 -17.79
N GLY A 188 2.52 -6.06 -16.60
CA GLY A 188 1.10 -6.07 -16.24
C GLY A 188 0.55 -4.66 -16.12
N PHE A 189 1.27 -3.81 -15.40
CA PHE A 189 0.91 -2.41 -15.20
C PHE A 189 0.77 -1.63 -16.52
N GLN A 190 1.71 -1.81 -17.45
CA GLN A 190 1.74 -1.15 -18.75
C GLN A 190 0.69 -1.63 -19.76
N GLN A 191 -0.03 -2.73 -19.49
CA GLN A 191 -1.16 -3.11 -20.34
C GLN A 191 -2.35 -2.16 -20.17
N LEU A 192 -2.44 -1.48 -19.04
CA LEU A 192 -3.53 -0.56 -18.72
C LEU A 192 -3.07 0.90 -18.65
N ILE A 193 -1.84 1.13 -18.20
CA ILE A 193 -1.30 2.48 -18.01
C ILE A 193 -0.19 2.74 -19.02
N GLU A 194 -0.34 3.81 -19.81
CA GLU A 194 0.69 4.20 -20.77
C GLU A 194 1.96 4.71 -20.08
N ASN A 195 3.12 4.34 -20.62
CA ASN A 195 4.41 4.73 -20.07
C ASN A 195 4.60 6.26 -20.07
N GLU A 196 4.04 6.96 -21.07
CA GLU A 196 4.12 8.41 -21.17
C GLU A 196 3.44 9.09 -19.98
N TRP A 197 2.30 8.57 -19.51
CA TRP A 197 1.58 9.14 -18.37
C TRP A 197 2.39 9.05 -17.09
N ILE A 198 3.05 7.91 -16.88
CA ILE A 198 3.82 7.62 -15.68
C ILE A 198 5.17 8.34 -15.69
N SER A 199 5.72 8.61 -16.87
CA SER A 199 6.97 9.35 -17.02
C SER A 199 6.89 10.80 -16.50
N MET A 200 5.69 11.38 -16.44
CA MET A 200 5.44 12.73 -15.94
C MET A 200 5.65 12.87 -14.44
N PHE A 201 5.53 11.79 -13.67
CA PHE A 201 5.56 11.81 -12.21
C PHE A 201 6.91 11.32 -11.69
N ASN A 202 7.43 11.93 -10.63
CA ASN A 202 8.52 11.36 -9.85
C ASN A 202 8.04 10.16 -9.00
N GLU A 203 8.95 9.46 -8.34
CA GLU A 203 8.66 8.23 -7.59
C GLU A 203 7.74 8.53 -6.39
N HIS A 204 7.90 9.68 -5.74
CA HIS A 204 7.02 10.12 -4.65
C HIS A 204 5.61 10.51 -5.15
N GLU A 205 5.53 11.23 -6.27
CA GLU A 205 4.26 11.58 -6.90
C GLU A 205 3.50 10.33 -7.38
N LEU A 206 4.21 9.33 -7.91
CA LEU A 206 3.60 8.05 -8.26
C LEU A 206 3.04 7.33 -7.02
N GLN A 207 3.74 7.37 -5.89
CA GLN A 207 3.22 6.85 -4.63
C GLN A 207 1.96 7.59 -4.17
N LEU A 208 1.90 8.92 -4.36
CA LEU A 208 0.71 9.73 -4.05
C LEU A 208 -0.47 9.39 -4.95
N LEU A 209 -0.23 9.07 -6.22
CA LEU A 209 -1.28 8.62 -7.14
C LEU A 209 -1.83 7.24 -6.75
N ILE A 210 -0.96 6.34 -6.29
CA ILE A 210 -1.34 4.98 -5.90
C ILE A 210 -2.12 5.00 -4.57
N SER A 211 -1.58 5.68 -3.55
CA SER A 211 -2.09 5.57 -2.18
C SER A 211 -2.80 6.81 -1.67
N GLY A 212 -2.87 7.90 -2.44
CA GLY A 212 -3.50 9.14 -2.00
C GLY A 212 -2.57 10.07 -1.23
N SER A 213 -3.12 11.21 -0.81
CA SER A 213 -2.38 12.32 -0.21
C SER A 213 -1.75 11.97 1.14
N LEU A 214 -0.54 12.48 1.38
CA LEU A 214 0.10 12.44 2.70
C LEU A 214 -0.48 13.49 3.66
N GLU A 215 -1.19 14.48 3.12
CA GLU A 215 -1.87 15.50 3.91
C GLU A 215 -2.99 14.85 4.74
N GLY A 216 -3.25 15.43 5.92
CA GLY A 216 -4.31 14.96 6.79
C GLY A 216 -5.69 15.05 6.13
N LEU A 217 -6.68 14.43 6.76
CA LEU A 217 -8.06 14.49 6.30
C LEU A 217 -8.56 15.94 6.28
N ASN A 218 -8.83 16.48 5.09
CA ASN A 218 -9.57 17.73 4.97
C ASN A 218 -11.06 17.47 5.28
N VAL A 219 -11.43 17.67 6.54
CA VAL A 219 -12.77 17.41 7.05
C VAL A 219 -13.83 18.28 6.36
N ASP A 220 -13.50 19.52 6.01
CA ASP A 220 -14.42 20.45 5.34
C ASP A 220 -14.69 20.04 3.89
N ASP A 221 -13.65 19.56 3.19
CA ASP A 221 -13.77 19.02 1.84
C ASP A 221 -14.60 17.73 1.84
N LEU A 222 -14.31 16.79 2.76
CA LEU A 222 -15.10 15.56 2.91
C LEU A 222 -16.58 15.89 3.19
N ARG A 223 -16.86 16.81 4.12
CA ARG A 223 -18.23 17.25 4.44
C ARG A 223 -18.96 17.82 3.23
N SER A 224 -18.26 18.60 2.40
CA SER A 224 -18.84 19.27 1.22
C SER A 224 -19.30 18.29 0.14
N TYR A 225 -18.70 17.10 0.09
CA TYR A 225 -19.02 16.04 -0.88
C TYR A 225 -19.63 14.79 -0.23
N THR A 226 -20.19 14.93 0.99
CA THR A 226 -20.88 13.85 1.69
C THR A 226 -22.36 13.79 1.32
N HIS A 227 -22.86 12.60 1.00
CA HIS A 227 -24.29 12.32 0.87
C HIS A 227 -24.88 11.82 2.17
N TYR A 228 -26.10 12.23 2.48
CA TYR A 228 -26.81 11.80 3.68
C TYR A 228 -28.04 10.97 3.29
N ASN A 229 -28.22 9.85 3.97
CA ASN A 229 -29.28 8.88 3.71
C ASN A 229 -29.96 8.42 5.02
N GLY A 230 -31.10 7.74 4.89
CA GLY A 230 -31.83 7.20 6.05
C GLY A 230 -32.52 8.26 6.92
N GLY A 231 -32.75 9.45 6.37
CA GLY A 231 -33.33 10.58 7.10
C GLY A 231 -32.32 11.42 7.86
N TYR A 232 -31.03 11.30 7.54
CA TYR A 232 -30.06 12.34 7.86
C TYR A 232 -29.98 13.41 6.77
N ASP A 233 -29.68 14.64 7.17
CA ASP A 233 -29.29 15.75 6.34
C ASP A 233 -28.12 16.55 6.98
N ASN A 234 -27.55 17.49 6.22
CA ASN A 234 -26.38 18.26 6.66
C ASN A 234 -26.65 19.20 7.85
N LYS A 235 -27.92 19.43 8.23
CA LYS A 235 -28.34 20.30 9.34
C LYS A 235 -28.75 19.50 10.58
N ASP A 236 -28.79 18.18 10.51
CA ASP A 236 -29.12 17.34 11.64
C ASP A 236 -28.12 17.51 12.78
N TYR A 237 -28.63 17.56 14.00
CA TYR A 237 -27.82 17.72 15.21
C TYR A 237 -26.73 16.64 15.33
N VAL A 238 -27.04 15.39 14.99
CA VAL A 238 -26.07 14.27 15.03
C VAL A 238 -24.96 14.45 14.01
N ILE A 239 -25.28 14.99 12.83
CA ILE A 239 -24.32 15.24 11.75
C ILE A 239 -23.39 16.40 12.11
N GLU A 240 -23.90 17.49 12.67
CA GLU A 240 -23.06 18.58 13.18
C GLU A 240 -22.10 18.08 14.27
N MET A 241 -22.61 17.32 15.25
CA MET A 241 -21.75 16.69 16.27
C MET A 241 -20.68 15.80 15.66
N PHE A 242 -21.04 14.97 14.67
CA PHE A 242 -20.12 14.08 13.99
C PHE A 242 -18.95 14.86 13.37
N TRP A 243 -19.23 15.92 12.62
CA TRP A 243 -18.18 16.72 11.99
C TRP A 243 -17.31 17.46 13.00
N GLU A 244 -17.90 17.98 14.08
CA GLU A 244 -17.11 18.58 15.18
C GLU A 244 -16.18 17.57 15.86
N VAL A 245 -16.65 16.35 16.10
CA VAL A 245 -15.84 15.27 16.68
C VAL A 245 -14.69 14.92 15.73
N LEU A 246 -14.98 14.74 14.44
CA LEU A 246 -13.96 14.39 13.45
C LEU A 246 -12.90 15.49 13.26
N LYS A 247 -13.28 16.77 13.35
CA LYS A 247 -12.33 17.90 13.36
C LYS A 247 -11.40 17.90 14.56
N ASN A 248 -11.87 17.42 15.71
CA ASN A 248 -11.10 17.36 16.95
C ASN A 248 -10.22 16.11 17.07
N PHE A 249 -10.35 15.15 16.15
CA PHE A 249 -9.49 13.96 16.13
C PHE A 249 -8.03 14.33 15.87
N SER A 250 -7.13 13.56 16.49
CA SER A 250 -5.72 13.58 16.12
C SER A 250 -5.55 13.13 14.66
N LEU A 251 -4.43 13.50 14.04
CA LEU A 251 -4.10 13.07 12.67
C LEU A 251 -4.15 11.53 12.53
N GLU A 252 -3.70 10.80 13.55
CA GLU A 252 -3.75 9.34 13.57
C GLU A 252 -5.20 8.82 13.55
N ASN A 253 -6.07 9.39 14.40
CA ASN A 253 -7.49 9.00 14.44
C ASN A 253 -8.24 9.40 13.16
N GLN A 254 -7.86 10.51 12.52
CA GLN A 254 -8.41 10.88 11.21
C GLN A 254 -8.02 9.87 10.12
N LYS A 255 -6.77 9.39 10.12
CA LYS A 255 -6.31 8.32 9.21
C LYS A 255 -7.04 7.00 9.47
N LYS A 256 -7.22 6.62 10.73
CA LYS A 256 -8.00 5.43 11.13
C LYS A 256 -9.46 5.54 10.73
N PHE A 257 -10.07 6.70 10.93
CA PHE A 257 -11.44 6.97 10.48
C PHE A 257 -11.56 6.84 8.97
N LEU A 258 -10.62 7.44 8.21
CA LEU A 258 -10.67 7.37 6.77
C LEU A 258 -10.52 5.92 6.28
N LYS A 259 -9.58 5.17 6.85
CA LYS A 259 -9.43 3.73 6.59
C LYS A 259 -10.69 2.94 6.94
N PHE A 260 -11.33 3.27 8.06
CA PHE A 260 -12.56 2.62 8.51
C PHE A 260 -13.70 2.82 7.51
N VAL A 261 -13.82 3.99 6.88
CA VAL A 261 -14.94 4.28 5.96
C VAL A 261 -14.62 4.08 4.47
N THR A 262 -13.35 4.17 4.06
CA THR A 262 -12.95 4.06 2.65
C THR A 262 -11.99 2.91 2.34
N GLY A 263 -11.51 2.17 3.35
CA GLY A 263 -10.47 1.16 3.17
C GLY A 263 -9.05 1.73 3.01
N CYS A 264 -8.90 3.04 2.84
CA CYS A 264 -7.61 3.71 2.67
C CYS A 264 -7.37 4.74 3.78
N SER A 265 -6.17 4.74 4.36
CA SER A 265 -5.79 5.72 5.39
C SER A 265 -5.57 7.15 4.86
N ARG A 266 -5.69 7.36 3.55
CA ARG A 266 -5.39 8.61 2.85
C ARG A 266 -6.50 9.01 1.88
N GLY A 267 -6.67 10.33 1.71
CA GLY A 267 -7.69 10.89 0.83
C GLY A 267 -7.23 10.99 -0.63
N PRO A 268 -8.15 11.14 -1.59
CA PRO A 268 -7.79 11.38 -2.99
C PRO A 268 -6.98 12.66 -3.15
N LEU A 269 -5.97 12.63 -4.02
CA LEU A 269 -5.06 13.77 -4.25
C LEU A 269 -5.80 15.04 -4.68
N LEU A 270 -6.87 14.89 -5.47
CA LEU A 270 -7.67 16.00 -6.00
C LEU A 270 -8.88 16.35 -5.13
N GLY A 271 -8.94 15.84 -3.89
CA GLY A 271 -10.04 16.03 -2.96
C GLY A 271 -11.16 15.00 -3.07
N PHE A 272 -12.06 15.02 -2.08
CA PHE A 272 -13.12 14.02 -1.88
C PHE A 272 -14.24 14.07 -2.92
N LYS A 273 -14.28 15.11 -3.75
CA LYS A 273 -15.16 15.16 -4.93
C LYS A 273 -14.96 13.96 -5.86
N PHE A 274 -13.72 13.51 -5.99
CA PHE A 274 -13.30 12.42 -6.88
C PHE A 274 -13.29 11.05 -6.19
N LEU A 275 -13.79 10.97 -4.95
CA LEU A 275 -13.99 9.69 -4.30
C LEU A 275 -15.16 8.97 -4.99
N GLU A 276 -14.90 7.78 -5.53
CA GLU A 276 -15.91 6.95 -6.18
C GLU A 276 -16.04 5.61 -5.43
N PRO A 277 -17.24 5.25 -4.93
CA PRO A 277 -18.44 6.10 -4.83
C PRO A 277 -18.26 7.26 -3.84
N GLN A 278 -19.10 8.29 -3.92
CA GLN A 278 -19.02 9.42 -2.97
C GLN A 278 -19.30 8.99 -1.53
N PHE A 279 -18.64 9.62 -0.56
CA PHE A 279 -18.80 9.30 0.86
C PHE A 279 -20.26 9.51 1.30
N CYS A 280 -20.84 8.53 1.99
CA CYS A 280 -22.22 8.57 2.42
C CYS A 280 -22.35 8.29 3.91
N ILE A 281 -23.19 9.07 4.61
CA ILE A 281 -23.59 8.79 5.99
C ILE A 281 -25.06 8.39 5.99
N GLN A 282 -25.34 7.17 6.45
CA GLN A 282 -26.69 6.64 6.56
C GLN A 282 -27.08 6.44 8.02
N ARG A 283 -28.27 6.89 8.38
CA ARG A 283 -28.86 6.60 9.68
C ARG A 283 -29.22 5.11 9.80
N THR A 284 -28.85 4.47 10.91
CA THR A 284 -29.10 3.04 11.14
C THR A 284 -30.55 2.70 11.46
N SER A 285 -31.29 3.58 12.13
CA SER A 285 -32.67 3.36 12.55
C SER A 285 -33.49 4.65 12.50
N THR A 286 -34.71 4.56 11.96
CA THR A 286 -35.68 5.67 11.91
C THR A 286 -36.27 5.98 13.28
N TYR A 287 -36.33 5.00 14.18
CA TYR A 287 -36.84 5.15 15.54
C TYR A 287 -35.68 5.21 16.54
N VAL A 288 -35.76 6.12 17.51
CA VAL A 288 -34.73 6.21 18.57
C VAL A 288 -35.12 5.28 19.71
N SER A 289 -34.84 3.98 19.55
CA SER A 289 -34.86 3.04 20.68
C SER A 289 -33.57 3.20 21.50
N GLU A 290 -33.58 2.85 22.79
CA GLU A 290 -32.35 2.89 23.60
C GLU A 290 -31.31 1.88 23.10
N GLU A 291 -31.75 0.75 22.55
CA GLU A 291 -30.87 -0.25 21.94
C GLU A 291 -30.14 0.27 20.70
N ASP A 292 -30.81 1.07 19.86
CA ASP A 292 -30.20 1.63 18.65
C ASP A 292 -29.08 2.63 18.96
N VAL A 293 -29.19 3.35 20.08
CA VAL A 293 -28.22 4.37 20.51
C VAL A 293 -26.97 3.74 21.17
N GLU A 294 -27.05 2.49 21.61
CA GLU A 294 -25.92 1.75 22.17
C GLU A 294 -25.08 1.01 21.12
N ARG A 295 -25.59 0.82 19.91
CA ARG A 295 -24.86 0.20 18.80
C ARG A 295 -23.63 1.01 18.43
N LEU A 296 -22.59 0.34 17.96
CA LEU A 296 -21.41 0.98 17.39
C LEU A 296 -21.72 1.47 15.97
N PRO A 297 -21.04 2.53 15.49
CA PRO A 297 -21.09 2.85 14.08
C PRO A 297 -20.40 1.73 13.29
N THR A 298 -20.92 1.41 12.11
CA THR A 298 -20.38 0.38 11.21
C THR A 298 -20.14 1.00 9.84
N SER A 299 -19.20 0.47 9.07
CA SER A 299 -18.91 0.94 7.72
C SER A 299 -19.10 -0.15 6.66
N ALA A 300 -19.29 0.28 5.42
CA ALA A 300 -19.11 -0.55 4.24
C ALA A 300 -18.10 0.18 3.33
N THR A 301 -16.82 -0.18 3.45
CA THR A 301 -15.70 0.47 2.75
C THR A 301 -15.88 0.45 1.23
N CYS A 302 -16.47 -0.63 0.73
CA CYS A 302 -16.84 -0.80 -0.67
C CYS A 302 -17.75 0.32 -1.20
N MET A 303 -18.65 0.84 -0.37
CA MET A 303 -19.60 1.91 -0.74
C MET A 303 -19.22 3.28 -0.18
N ASN A 304 -18.04 3.41 0.44
CA ASN A 304 -17.66 4.59 1.22
C ASN A 304 -18.80 5.02 2.17
N LEU A 305 -19.45 4.05 2.82
CA LEU A 305 -20.68 4.25 3.58
C LEU A 305 -20.41 4.11 5.07
N LEU A 306 -20.75 5.14 5.84
CA LEU A 306 -20.81 5.11 7.29
C LEU A 306 -22.26 4.96 7.75
N LYS A 307 -22.58 3.86 8.42
CA LYS A 307 -23.85 3.70 9.11
C LYS A 307 -23.71 4.25 10.53
N LEU A 308 -24.35 5.39 10.78
CA LEU A 308 -24.23 6.15 12.01
C LEU A 308 -25.53 6.05 12.84
N PRO A 309 -25.45 5.55 14.08
CA PRO A 309 -26.58 5.60 15.01
C PRO A 309 -26.97 7.02 15.45
N PRO A 310 -28.26 7.25 15.79
CA PRO A 310 -28.75 8.56 16.24
C PRO A 310 -28.35 8.85 17.70
N TYR A 311 -27.05 9.03 17.94
CA TYR A 311 -26.50 9.31 19.27
C TYR A 311 -27.07 10.58 19.89
N LYS A 312 -27.24 10.56 21.22
CA LYS A 312 -27.87 11.65 21.97
C LYS A 312 -26.88 12.73 22.41
N SER A 313 -25.59 12.43 22.47
CA SER A 313 -24.56 13.37 22.93
C SER A 313 -23.24 13.23 22.17
N LYS A 314 -22.49 14.33 22.13
CA LYS A 314 -21.17 14.41 21.48
C LYS A 314 -20.17 13.44 22.09
N ILE A 315 -20.14 13.33 23.42
CA ILE A 315 -19.24 12.42 24.14
C ILE A 315 -19.54 10.96 23.80
N GLN A 316 -20.83 10.59 23.71
CA GLN A 316 -21.21 9.24 23.31
C GLN A 316 -20.77 8.94 21.88
N LEU A 317 -21.03 9.86 20.94
CA LEU A 317 -20.61 9.72 19.55
C LEU A 317 -19.10 9.55 19.44
N GLU A 318 -18.33 10.41 20.10
CA GLU A 318 -16.87 10.38 20.12
C GLU A 318 -16.34 9.05 20.66
N ASN A 319 -16.82 8.61 21.82
CA ASN A 319 -16.37 7.35 22.42
C ASN A 319 -16.69 6.14 21.54
N LYS A 320 -17.91 6.06 20.99
CA LYS A 320 -18.34 4.94 20.15
C LYS A 320 -17.62 4.93 18.80
N LEU A 321 -17.38 6.12 18.21
CA LEU A 321 -16.62 6.25 16.97
C LEU A 321 -15.15 5.90 17.17
N LEU A 322 -14.51 6.42 18.23
CA LEU A 322 -13.13 6.07 18.57
C LEU A 322 -12.99 4.57 18.84
N TYR A 323 -13.96 3.96 19.52
CA TYR A 323 -13.96 2.52 19.72
C TYR A 323 -14.00 1.78 18.39
N ALA A 324 -14.95 2.11 17.51
CA ALA A 324 -15.10 1.43 16.21
C ALA A 324 -13.86 1.53 15.31
N ILE A 325 -13.25 2.73 15.20
CA ILE A 325 -12.08 2.93 14.32
C ILE A 325 -10.79 2.30 14.89
N ASN A 326 -10.73 2.01 16.19
CA ASN A 326 -9.57 1.37 16.83
C ASN A 326 -9.75 -0.14 17.05
N ALA A 327 -10.97 -0.67 16.90
CA ALA A 327 -11.25 -2.08 17.12
C ALA A 327 -10.80 -3.00 15.97
N ASP A 328 -10.18 -2.45 14.89
CA ASP A 328 -9.87 -3.16 13.63
C ASP A 328 -11.07 -3.95 13.06
N ALA A 329 -12.29 -3.60 13.47
CA ALA A 329 -13.54 -4.25 13.10
C ALA A 329 -14.00 -3.78 11.71
N GLY A 330 -13.17 -4.02 10.70
CA GLY A 330 -13.63 -4.16 9.33
C GLY A 330 -14.17 -5.57 9.17
N PHE A 331 -15.45 -5.70 8.82
CA PHE A 331 -16.12 -6.91 8.32
C PHE A 331 -16.81 -7.89 9.29
N ASP A 332 -16.41 -8.06 10.56
CA ASP A 332 -16.92 -9.20 11.37
C ASP A 332 -18.21 -8.99 12.19
N LEU A 333 -18.92 -7.86 12.07
CA LEU A 333 -20.12 -7.58 12.88
C LEU A 333 -21.35 -7.13 12.06
N SER A 334 -21.41 -7.48 10.78
CA SER A 334 -22.59 -7.22 9.93
C SER A 334 -23.67 -8.27 10.10
#